data_AF-K6ZYV5-F1
#
_entry.id   AF-K6ZYV5-F1
#
_cell.length_a   1.000
_cell.length_b   1.000
_cell.length_c   1.000
_cell.angle_alpha   90.00
_cell.angle_beta   90.00
_cell.angle_gamma   90.00
#
_symmetry.space_group_name_H-M   'P 1'
#
loop_
_entity.id
_entity.type
_entity.pdbx_description
1 polymer ?
#
loop_
_entity_poly.entity_id
_entity_poly.type
_entity_poly.pdbx_seq_one_letter_code
_entity_poly.pdbx_strand_id
1 'polypeptide(L)'
;ACIGETLEQREAGTTMEVVAAQTKAIAEKISDWTNVVLAYEPVWAIGTGKVASRAQAQEVHDGLRKWLHANVGPAVAESTRIIYGGSVNGANCKELAAQPDLDGFLVGGASLKPEFVDIIKSATVKSSSA
;
A
#
# COMPACT_ATOMS: atom_id res chain seq x y z
N ALA A 1 -4.36 0.74 -9.47
CA ALA A 1 -3.14 1.41 -9.96
C ALA A 1 -1.99 1.04 -9.04
N CYS A 2 -0.82 0.70 -9.57
CA CYS A 2 0.33 0.29 -8.76
C CYS A 2 1.43 1.33 -8.83
N ILE A 3 2.11 1.52 -7.70
CA ILE A 3 3.22 2.46 -7.51
C ILE A 3 4.24 1.84 -6.57
N GLY A 4 5.49 2.30 -6.64
CA GLY A 4 6.56 1.71 -5.86
C GLY A 4 7.94 2.21 -6.26
N GLU A 5 8.87 2.14 -5.31
CA GLU A 5 10.26 2.52 -5.52
C GLU A 5 11.19 1.29 -5.50
N THR A 6 12.24 1.37 -6.32
CA THR A 6 13.35 0.41 -6.38
C THR A 6 14.27 0.53 -5.16
N LEU A 7 15.19 -0.43 -5.00
CA LEU A 7 16.12 -0.41 -3.88
C LEU A 7 17.05 0.80 -3.93
N GLU A 8 17.54 1.13 -5.12
CA GLU A 8 18.43 2.25 -5.36
C GLU A 8 17.75 3.58 -5.02
N GLN A 9 16.48 3.73 -5.40
CA GLN A 9 15.68 4.92 -5.06
C GLN A 9 15.45 5.05 -3.56
N ARG A 10 15.17 3.93 -2.87
CA ARG A 10 15.01 3.91 -1.41
C ARG A 10 16.30 4.26 -0.69
N GLU A 11 17.43 3.67 -1.09
CA GLU A 11 18.74 3.94 -0.50
C GLU A 11 19.21 5.38 -0.77
N ALA A 12 18.73 6.01 -1.85
CA ALA A 12 18.91 7.43 -2.12
C ALA A 12 17.96 8.35 -1.31
N GLY A 13 17.05 7.81 -0.49
CA GLY A 13 16.09 8.60 0.29
C GLY A 13 14.95 9.22 -0.53
N THR A 14 14.71 8.72 -1.74
CA THR A 14 13.76 9.32 -2.71
C THR A 14 12.42 8.59 -2.78
N THR A 15 12.11 7.68 -1.84
CA THR A 15 10.87 6.88 -1.83
C THR A 15 9.63 7.75 -2.08
N MET A 16 9.43 8.80 -1.28
CA MET A 16 8.24 9.66 -1.41
C MET A 16 8.23 10.48 -2.70
N GLU A 17 9.39 10.92 -3.21
CA GLU A 17 9.45 11.61 -4.51
C GLU A 17 9.01 10.71 -5.65
N VAL A 18 9.49 9.47 -5.67
CA VAL A 18 9.17 8.48 -6.71
C VAL A 18 7.69 8.14 -6.69
N VAL A 19 7.15 7.75 -5.53
CA VAL A 19 5.73 7.35 -5.47
C VAL A 19 4.77 8.52 -5.64
N ALA A 20 5.14 9.74 -5.22
CA ALA A 20 4.38 10.94 -5.49
C ALA A 20 4.36 11.29 -6.98
N ALA A 21 5.49 11.16 -7.68
CA ALA A 21 5.56 11.40 -9.12
C ALA A 21 4.70 10.40 -9.91
N GLN A 22 4.76 9.11 -9.54
CA GLN A 22 3.92 8.08 -10.16
C GLN A 22 2.42 8.32 -9.89
N THR A 23 2.06 8.69 -8.65
CA THR A 23 0.67 9.00 -8.28
C THR A 23 0.16 10.25 -9.00
N LYS A 24 1.00 11.28 -9.12
CA LYS A 24 0.71 12.50 -9.88
C LYS A 24 0.40 12.20 -11.35
N ALA A 25 1.19 11.35 -11.99
CA ALA A 25 0.97 10.97 -13.39
C ALA A 25 -0.41 10.34 -13.61
N ILE A 26 -0.94 9.62 -12.61
CA ILE A 26 -2.32 9.09 -12.63
C ILE A 26 -3.33 10.22 -12.41
N ALA A 27 -3.13 11.04 -11.36
CA ALA A 27 -4.02 12.14 -10.99
C ALA A 27 -4.21 13.18 -12.11
N GLU A 28 -3.21 13.38 -12.97
CA GLU A 28 -3.31 14.26 -14.14
C GLU A 28 -4.19 13.70 -15.27
N LYS A 29 -4.56 12.42 -15.21
CA LYS A 29 -5.35 11.73 -16.25
C LYS A 29 -6.77 11.39 -15.82
N ILE A 30 -7.06 11.46 -14.53
CA ILE A 30 -8.38 11.11 -13.99
C ILE A 30 -8.84 12.15 -12.98
N SER A 31 -10.14 12.45 -12.98
CA SER A 31 -10.79 13.27 -11.95
C SER A 31 -11.60 12.42 -10.97
N ASP A 32 -12.12 11.27 -11.42
CA ASP A 32 -12.91 10.35 -10.59
C ASP A 32 -12.05 9.21 -10.04
N TRP A 33 -12.00 9.12 -8.70
CA TRP A 33 -11.24 8.12 -7.95
C TRP A 33 -12.12 7.02 -7.35
N THR A 34 -13.45 7.06 -7.55
CA THR A 34 -14.42 6.13 -6.93
C THR A 34 -14.10 4.66 -7.22
N ASN A 35 -13.59 4.37 -8.42
CA ASN A 35 -13.23 3.03 -8.86
C ASN A 35 -11.72 2.75 -8.83
N VAL A 36 -10.94 3.59 -8.15
CA VAL A 36 -9.50 3.45 -8.02
C VAL A 36 -9.14 2.81 -6.68
N VAL A 37 -8.25 1.84 -6.74
CA VAL A 37 -7.48 1.33 -5.60
C VAL A 37 -6.01 1.57 -5.90
N LEU A 38 -5.29 2.17 -4.96
CA LEU A 38 -3.87 2.42 -5.08
C LEU A 38 -3.11 1.31 -4.35
N ALA A 39 -2.24 0.59 -5.05
CA ALA A 39 -1.41 -0.45 -4.49
C ALA A 39 0.03 0.03 -4.37
N TYR A 40 0.55 0.08 -3.14
CA TYR A 40 1.97 0.36 -2.90
C TYR A 40 2.77 -0.94 -2.91
N GLU A 41 3.69 -1.05 -3.87
CA GLU A 41 4.64 -2.14 -4.01
C GLU A 41 6.03 -1.68 -3.53
N PRO A 42 6.53 -2.16 -2.39
CA PRO A 42 7.91 -1.91 -1.98
C PRO A 42 8.85 -2.75 -2.87
N VAL A 43 9.07 -2.35 -4.12
CA VAL A 43 9.85 -3.12 -5.13
C VAL A 43 11.25 -3.43 -4.59
N TRP A 44 11.81 -2.52 -3.81
CA TRP A 44 13.07 -2.72 -3.08
C TRP A 44 13.12 -3.96 -2.16
N ALA A 45 11.98 -4.50 -1.73
CA ALA A 45 11.82 -5.68 -0.88
C ALA A 45 11.22 -6.89 -1.63
N ILE A 46 11.02 -6.81 -2.94
CA ILE A 46 10.48 -7.90 -3.76
C ILE A 46 11.66 -8.59 -4.47
N GLY A 47 11.95 -9.84 -4.08
CA GLY A 47 13.00 -10.64 -4.71
C GLY A 47 14.45 -10.22 -4.39
N THR A 48 14.66 -9.23 -3.51
CA THR A 48 15.98 -8.70 -3.14
C THR A 48 16.59 -9.34 -1.89
N GLY A 49 15.83 -10.20 -1.19
CA GLY A 49 16.20 -10.73 0.13
C GLY A 49 16.00 -9.75 1.28
N LYS A 50 15.66 -8.48 1.00
CA LYS A 50 15.23 -7.51 2.02
C LYS A 50 13.75 -7.69 2.33
N VAL A 51 13.35 -7.38 3.57
CA VAL A 51 11.96 -7.47 4.03
C VAL A 51 11.50 -6.10 4.50
N ALA A 52 10.40 -5.61 3.93
CA ALA A 52 9.74 -4.40 4.41
C ALA A 52 9.02 -4.68 5.73
N SER A 53 9.32 -3.87 6.75
CA SER A 53 8.60 -3.97 8.02
C SER A 53 7.20 -3.35 7.92
N ARG A 54 6.29 -3.74 8.81
CA ARG A 54 4.95 -3.12 8.91
C ARG A 54 5.01 -1.60 9.13
N ALA A 55 6.01 -1.11 9.88
CA ALA A 55 6.21 0.31 10.10
C ALA A 55 6.64 1.04 8.81
N GLN A 56 7.51 0.43 8.01
CA GLN A 56 7.92 0.99 6.71
C GLN A 56 6.77 0.98 5.69
N ALA A 57 5.91 -0.03 5.71
CA ALA A 57 4.69 -0.03 4.90
C ALA A 57 3.74 1.11 5.32
N GLN A 58 3.49 1.24 6.63
CA GLN A 58 2.64 2.29 7.19
C GLN A 58 3.17 3.70 6.88
N GLU A 59 4.49 3.92 6.98
CA GLU A 59 5.14 5.20 6.66
C GLU A 59 4.80 5.68 5.24
N VAL A 60 4.91 4.80 4.25
CA VAL A 60 4.63 5.15 2.86
C VAL A 60 3.13 5.35 2.63
N HIS A 61 2.28 4.52 3.24
CA HIS A 61 0.82 4.66 3.12
C HIS A 61 0.30 5.98 3.71
N ASP A 62 0.77 6.37 4.90
CA ASP A 62 0.47 7.66 5.52
C ASP A 62 0.97 8.82 4.63
N GLY A 63 2.18 8.72 4.09
CA GLY A 63 2.73 9.69 3.14
C GLY A 63 1.88 9.84 1.88
N LEU A 64 1.39 8.73 1.31
CA LEU A 64 0.50 8.73 0.15
C LEU A 64 -0.87 9.31 0.47
N ARG A 65 -1.45 9.00 1.64
CA ARG A 65 -2.74 9.58 2.05
C ARG A 65 -2.63 11.09 2.23
N LYS A 66 -1.55 11.58 2.85
CA LYS A 66 -1.25 13.02 2.94
C LYS A 66 -1.07 13.65 1.56
N TRP A 67 -0.40 12.96 0.64
CA TRP A 67 -0.23 13.43 -0.74
C TRP A 67 -1.59 13.56 -1.45
N LEU A 68 -2.45 12.54 -1.38
CA LEU A 68 -3.80 12.59 -1.96
C LEU A 68 -4.63 13.73 -1.36
N HIS A 69 -4.54 13.93 -0.03
CA HIS A 69 -5.28 14.99 0.65
C HIS A 69 -4.90 16.37 0.10
N ALA A 70 -3.60 16.62 -0.06
CA ALA A 70 -3.08 17.90 -0.52
C ALA A 70 -3.25 18.15 -2.02
N ASN A 71 -3.18 17.10 -2.86
CA ASN A 71 -3.07 17.26 -4.31
C ASN A 71 -4.34 16.86 -5.08
N VAL A 72 -5.23 16.07 -4.49
CA VAL A 72 -6.48 15.62 -5.12
C VAL A 72 -7.69 16.10 -4.33
N GLY A 73 -7.66 15.93 -3.01
CA GLY A 73 -8.61 16.53 -2.09
C GLY A 73 -8.93 15.63 -0.89
N PRO A 74 -9.46 16.21 0.21
CA PRO A 74 -9.68 15.48 1.46
C PRO A 74 -10.61 14.26 1.31
N ALA A 75 -11.73 14.42 0.60
CA ALA A 75 -12.70 13.34 0.40
C ALA A 75 -12.11 12.17 -0.41
N VAL A 76 -11.25 12.45 -1.39
CA VAL A 76 -10.56 11.40 -2.16
C VAL A 76 -9.53 10.69 -1.29
N ALA A 77 -8.78 11.42 -0.47
CA ALA A 77 -7.79 10.83 0.43
C ALA A 77 -8.40 9.90 1.50
N GLU A 78 -9.58 10.26 2.00
CA GLU A 78 -10.31 9.46 2.99
C GLU A 78 -10.93 8.20 2.36
N SER A 79 -11.51 8.32 1.17
CA SER A 79 -12.25 7.22 0.52
C SER A 79 -11.39 6.28 -0.33
N THR A 80 -10.22 6.73 -0.81
CA THR A 80 -9.34 5.89 -1.64
C THR A 80 -8.69 4.82 -0.76
N ARG A 81 -8.89 3.56 -1.15
CA ARG A 81 -8.20 2.42 -0.53
C ARG A 81 -6.74 2.41 -1.00
N ILE A 82 -5.82 2.43 -0.04
CA ILE A 82 -4.39 2.23 -0.27
C ILE A 82 -4.00 0.85 0.25
N ILE A 83 -3.76 -0.09 -0.65
CA ILE A 83 -3.48 -1.49 -0.33
C ILE A 83 -1.98 -1.80 -0.45
N TYR A 84 -1.49 -2.71 0.37
CA TYR A 84 -0.09 -3.11 0.39
C TYR A 84 0.17 -4.26 -0.58
N GLY A 85 1.09 -4.06 -1.52
CA GLY A 85 1.47 -5.02 -2.57
C GLY A 85 2.83 -5.69 -2.35
N GLY A 86 3.40 -5.59 -1.15
CA GLY A 86 4.61 -6.34 -0.80
C GLY A 86 4.33 -7.80 -0.43
N SER A 87 5.29 -8.44 0.25
CA SER A 87 5.15 -9.84 0.66
C SER A 87 4.11 -10.01 1.78
N VAL A 88 2.94 -10.52 1.42
CA VAL A 88 1.84 -10.85 2.34
C VAL A 88 1.61 -12.35 2.38
N ASN A 89 1.47 -12.90 3.58
CA ASN A 89 1.18 -14.32 3.83
C ASN A 89 0.34 -14.48 5.11
N GLY A 90 -0.07 -15.73 5.41
CA GLY A 90 -0.88 -16.01 6.60
C GLY A 90 -0.23 -15.59 7.93
N ALA A 91 1.11 -15.56 8.01
CA ALA A 91 1.84 -15.22 9.23
C ALA A 91 1.90 -13.71 9.52
N ASN A 92 1.89 -12.85 8.50
CA ASN A 92 2.07 -11.40 8.68
C ASN A 92 0.82 -10.55 8.39
N CYS A 93 -0.21 -11.11 7.75
CA CYS A 93 -1.38 -10.35 7.29
C CYS A 93 -2.10 -9.59 8.41
N LYS A 94 -2.21 -10.16 9.62
CA LYS A 94 -2.90 -9.50 10.75
C LYS A 94 -2.14 -8.27 11.26
N GLU A 95 -0.81 -8.34 11.33
CA GLU A 95 0.01 -7.22 11.80
C GLU A 95 0.04 -6.06 10.80
N LEU A 96 0.03 -6.40 9.51
CA LEU A 96 -0.09 -5.42 8.42
C LEU A 96 -1.50 -4.82 8.39
N ALA A 97 -2.56 -5.62 8.55
CA ALA A 97 -3.94 -5.14 8.59
C ALA A 97 -4.22 -4.20 9.78
N ALA A 98 -3.45 -4.34 10.87
CA ALA A 98 -3.54 -3.45 12.03
C ALA A 98 -2.93 -2.06 11.78
N GLN A 99 -2.23 -1.84 10.67
CA GLN A 99 -1.67 -0.52 10.37
C GLN A 99 -2.80 0.44 9.92
N PRO A 100 -2.86 1.68 10.45
CA PRO A 100 -3.98 2.60 10.21
C PRO A 100 -4.29 2.83 8.73
N ASP A 101 -3.27 3.03 7.91
CA ASP A 101 -3.42 3.47 6.51
C ASP A 101 -3.29 2.33 5.49
N LEU A 102 -3.14 1.07 5.94
CA LEU A 102 -3.13 -0.11 5.08
C LEU A 102 -4.56 -0.65 4.94
N ASP A 103 -5.20 -0.43 3.80
CA ASP A 103 -6.62 -0.74 3.60
C ASP A 103 -6.89 -2.13 3.01
N GLY A 104 -5.85 -2.96 2.90
CA GLY A 104 -5.92 -4.29 2.33
C GLY A 104 -4.62 -4.68 1.65
N PHE A 105 -4.70 -5.71 0.80
CA PHE A 105 -3.52 -6.32 0.17
C PHE A 105 -3.70 -6.58 -1.33
N LEU A 106 -2.62 -6.41 -2.08
CA LEU A 106 -2.46 -7.01 -3.41
C LEU A 106 -1.52 -8.21 -3.27
N VAL A 107 -2.10 -9.39 -3.08
CA VAL A 107 -1.35 -10.60 -2.68
C VAL A 107 -0.76 -11.30 -3.90
N GLY A 108 0.56 -11.50 -3.89
CA GLY A 108 1.28 -12.30 -4.89
C GLY A 108 1.13 -13.80 -4.68
N GLY A 109 2.25 -14.52 -4.47
CA GLY A 109 2.27 -15.99 -4.47
C GLY A 109 1.37 -16.68 -3.44
N ALA A 110 1.05 -16.04 -2.31
CA ALA A 110 0.12 -16.59 -1.32
C ALA A 110 -1.33 -16.64 -1.83
N SER A 111 -1.70 -15.87 -2.87
CA SER A 111 -3.03 -15.92 -3.49
C SER A 111 -3.33 -17.25 -4.18
N LEU A 112 -2.30 -18.02 -4.53
CA LEU A 112 -2.42 -19.31 -5.20
C LEU A 112 -2.56 -20.49 -4.22
N LYS A 113 -2.72 -20.20 -2.93
CA LYS A 113 -2.70 -21.18 -1.84
C LYS A 113 -3.94 -21.03 -0.96
N PRO A 114 -4.33 -22.09 -0.21
CA PRO A 114 -5.45 -22.01 0.73
C PRO A 114 -5.30 -20.91 1.80
N GLU A 115 -4.06 -20.56 2.18
CA GLU A 115 -3.78 -19.46 3.13
C GLU A 115 -4.31 -18.09 2.68
N PHE A 116 -4.64 -17.92 1.39
CA PHE A 116 -5.28 -16.68 0.91
C PHE A 116 -6.59 -16.37 1.65
N VAL A 117 -7.34 -17.40 2.07
CA VAL A 117 -8.55 -17.23 2.87
C VAL A 117 -8.23 -16.61 4.23
N ASP A 118 -7.10 -16.96 4.84
CA ASP A 118 -6.67 -16.40 6.12
C ASP A 118 -6.26 -14.93 5.97
N ILE A 119 -5.64 -14.58 4.84
CA ILE A 119 -5.31 -13.19 4.48
C ILE A 119 -6.60 -12.36 4.29
N ILE A 120 -7.62 -12.90 3.63
CA ILE A 120 -8.93 -12.22 3.52
C ILE A 120 -9.55 -12.01 4.91
N LYS A 121 -9.51 -13.04 5.77
CA LYS A 121 -10.06 -12.96 7.13
C LYS A 121 -9.34 -11.97 8.03
N SER A 122 -8.11 -11.55 7.71
CA SER A 122 -7.42 -10.53 8.49
C SER A 122 -8.10 -9.16 8.43
N ALA A 123 -9.05 -8.95 7.52
CA ALA A 123 -9.90 -7.75 7.50
C ALA A 123 -10.65 -7.52 8.82
N THR A 124 -10.95 -8.58 9.59
CA THR A 124 -11.63 -8.45 10.89
C THR A 124 -10.82 -7.69 11.92
N VAL A 125 -9.49 -7.56 11.73
CA VAL A 125 -8.61 -6.79 12.62
C VAL A 125 -9.03 -5.32 12.68
N LYS A 126 -9.35 -4.70 11.53
CA LYS A 126 -9.80 -3.30 11.50
C LYS A 126 -11.21 -3.13 12.08
N SER A 127 -12.10 -4.10 11.86
CA SER A 127 -13.47 -4.05 12.41
C SER A 127 -13.54 -4.15 13.93
N SER A 128 -12.51 -4.72 14.57
CA SER A 128 -12.43 -4.81 16.04
C SER A 128 -11.80 -3.59 16.72
N SER A 129 -11.33 -2.60 15.94
CA SER A 129 -10.63 -1.42 16.45
C SER A 129 -11.38 -0.10 16.20
N ALA A 130 -12.57 -0.18 15.61
CA ALA A 130 -13.54 0.91 15.42
C ALA A 130 -14.71 0.73 16.39
#